data_AF-A0ABD5GZ82-F1
#
_entry.id   AF-A0ABD5GZ82-F1
#
_cell.length_a   1.000
_cell.length_b   1.000
_cell.length_c   1.000
_cell.angle_alpha   90.00
_cell.angle_beta   90.00
_cell.angle_gamma   90.00
#
_symmetry.space_group_name_H-M   'P 1'
#
loop_
_entity.id
_entity.type
_entity.pdbx_description
1 polymer ?
#
loop_
_entity_poly.entity_id
_entity_poly.type
_entity_poly.pdbx_seq_one_letter_code
_entity_poly.pdbx_strand_id
1 'polypeptide(L)'
;MSVNGQDFYDFALKCVAQGDEISLRNAVGRAYYGVYHDVCEKLHKCPQPPTHRGVSEYLIETAWLTGYEPYDKMKLISLGTMLKSLHVQRKWADYNLEVDYTQTDAAATLIMAKKGMEKSKAMYEEKFPVAPTPAA
;
A
#
# COMPACT_ATOMS: atom_id res chain seq x y z
N MET A 1 15.36 4.57 -15.23
CA MET A 1 15.39 3.64 -14.08
C MET A 1 13.96 3.41 -13.64
N SER A 2 13.54 2.16 -13.44
CA SER A 2 12.21 1.82 -12.92
C SER A 2 12.17 2.03 -11.40
N VAL A 3 11.02 2.40 -10.86
CA VAL A 3 10.75 2.53 -9.41
C VAL A 3 9.79 1.44 -8.95
N ASN A 4 9.81 1.09 -7.67
CA ASN A 4 8.94 0.10 -7.03
C ASN A 4 8.15 0.72 -5.85
N GLY A 5 7.31 -0.08 -5.19
CA GLY A 5 6.52 0.37 -4.04
C GLY A 5 7.36 0.92 -2.87
N GLN A 6 8.52 0.34 -2.60
CA GLN A 6 9.42 0.82 -1.54
C GLN A 6 9.93 2.23 -1.82
N ASP A 7 10.26 2.55 -3.07
CA ASP A 7 10.73 3.90 -3.45
C ASP A 7 9.68 4.98 -3.13
N PHE A 8 8.40 4.68 -3.36
CA PHE A 8 7.30 5.60 -3.00
C PHE A 8 7.16 5.77 -1.49
N TYR A 9 7.28 4.69 -0.72
CA TYR A 9 7.19 4.75 0.74
C TYR A 9 8.37 5.51 1.36
N ASP A 10 9.58 5.28 0.87
CA ASP A 10 10.79 5.97 1.33
C ASP A 10 10.72 7.47 1.02
N PHE A 11 10.15 7.84 -0.12
CA PHE A 11 9.87 9.23 -0.43
C PHE A 11 8.81 9.83 0.51
N ALA A 12 7.77 9.07 0.86
CA ALA A 12 6.76 9.52 1.84
C ALA A 12 7.37 9.85 3.21
N LEU A 13 8.34 9.05 3.68
CA LEU A 13 9.06 9.31 4.93
C LEU A 13 9.79 10.65 4.90
N LYS A 14 10.43 10.99 3.76
CA LYS A 14 11.10 12.28 3.57
C LYS A 14 10.10 13.44 3.65
N CYS A 15 8.93 13.29 3.02
CA CYS A 15 7.89 14.29 3.05
C CYS A 15 7.33 14.54 4.47
N VAL A 16 7.08 13.49 5.26
CA VAL A 16 6.63 13.67 6.67
C VAL A 16 7.69 14.36 7.52
N ALA A 17 8.98 14.06 7.29
CA ALA A 17 10.07 14.69 8.02
C ALA A 17 10.20 16.19 7.72
N GLN A 18 9.82 16.63 6.52
CA GLN A 18 9.80 18.04 6.14
C GLN A 18 8.68 18.81 6.89
N GLY A 19 7.52 18.18 7.07
CA GLY A 19 6.50 18.61 8.04
C GLY A 19 5.65 19.83 7.66
N ASP A 20 5.90 20.47 6.51
CA ASP A 20 4.99 21.49 5.97
C ASP A 20 3.75 20.88 5.32
N GLU A 21 2.71 21.70 5.18
CA GLU A 21 1.38 21.32 4.70
C GLU A 21 1.41 20.54 3.38
N ILE A 22 2.14 21.03 2.38
CA ILE A 22 2.19 20.37 1.07
C ILE A 22 2.95 19.04 1.15
N SER A 23 3.99 18.97 1.99
CA SER A 23 4.76 17.76 2.22
C SER A 23 3.94 16.70 2.94
N LEU A 24 3.17 17.08 3.97
CA LEU A 24 2.28 16.17 4.69
C LEU A 24 1.22 15.55 3.77
N ARG A 25 0.59 16.36 2.91
CA ARG A 25 -0.37 15.86 1.91
C ARG A 25 0.27 14.88 0.93
N ASN A 26 1.44 15.24 0.39
CA ASN A 26 2.16 14.38 -0.54
C ASN A 26 2.64 13.08 0.11
N ALA A 27 3.01 13.12 1.39
CA ALA A 27 3.43 11.92 2.11
C ALA A 27 2.34 10.85 2.12
N VAL A 28 1.08 11.24 2.37
CA VAL A 28 -0.08 10.33 2.39
C VAL A 28 -0.26 9.65 1.05
N GLY A 29 -0.22 10.41 -0.04
CA GLY A 29 -0.36 9.85 -1.38
C GLY A 29 0.78 8.91 -1.76
N ARG A 30 2.01 9.25 -1.39
CA ARG A 30 3.19 8.43 -1.67
C ARG A 30 3.22 7.16 -0.83
N ALA A 31 2.79 7.23 0.43
CA ALA A 31 2.61 6.08 1.29
C ALA A 31 1.55 5.10 0.72
N TYR A 32 0.41 5.63 0.24
CA TYR A 32 -0.60 4.83 -0.45
C TYR A 32 -0.03 4.14 -1.70
N TYR A 33 0.66 4.88 -2.57
CA TYR A 33 1.25 4.31 -3.78
C TYR A 33 2.28 3.23 -3.46
N GLY A 34 3.03 3.38 -2.37
CA GLY A 34 3.97 2.35 -1.93
C GLY A 34 3.29 1.01 -1.66
N VAL A 35 2.20 1.00 -0.88
CA VAL A 35 1.43 -0.23 -0.63
C VAL A 35 0.76 -0.73 -1.92
N TYR A 36 0.15 0.16 -2.69
CA TYR A 36 -0.59 -0.22 -3.89
C TYR A 36 0.32 -0.90 -4.93
N HIS A 37 1.49 -0.34 -5.22
CA HIS A 37 2.43 -0.94 -6.17
C HIS A 37 3.03 -2.24 -5.63
N ASP A 38 3.39 -2.28 -4.33
CA ASP A 38 3.91 -3.49 -3.70
C ASP A 38 2.92 -4.67 -3.77
N VAL A 39 1.64 -4.40 -3.52
CA VAL A 39 0.58 -5.40 -3.63
C VAL A 39 0.36 -5.80 -5.09
N CYS A 40 0.28 -4.85 -6.02
CA CYS A 40 0.06 -5.17 -7.44
C CYS A 40 1.17 -6.07 -8.01
N GLU A 41 2.42 -5.87 -7.60
CA GLU A 41 3.56 -6.68 -8.02
C GLU A 41 3.45 -8.14 -7.54
N LYS A 42 2.80 -8.36 -6.40
CA LYS A 42 2.67 -9.68 -5.76
C LYS A 42 1.40 -10.43 -6.17
N LEU A 43 0.42 -9.78 -6.80
CA LEU A 43 -0.80 -10.44 -7.26
C LEU A 43 -0.58 -11.18 -8.58
N HIS A 44 -0.95 -12.45 -8.63
CA HIS A 44 -0.87 -13.28 -9.83
C HIS A 44 -1.93 -12.89 -10.86
N LYS A 45 -3.12 -12.51 -10.38
CA LYS A 45 -4.26 -12.11 -11.21
C LYS A 45 -4.70 -10.70 -10.87
N CYS A 46 -3.72 -9.80 -10.75
CA CYS A 46 -3.98 -8.38 -10.56
C CYS A 46 -4.97 -7.85 -11.62
N PRO A 47 -6.07 -7.17 -11.22
CA PRO A 47 -7.06 -6.64 -12.15
C PRO A 47 -6.45 -5.79 -13.27
N GLN A 48 -7.03 -5.87 -14.47
CA GLN A 48 -6.62 -5.09 -15.64
C GLN A 48 -7.82 -4.31 -16.21
N PRO A 49 -7.76 -2.97 -16.30
CA PRO A 49 -6.68 -2.11 -15.80
C PRO A 49 -6.60 -2.13 -14.25
N PRO A 50 -5.42 -1.93 -13.65
CA PRO A 50 -5.25 -2.00 -12.19
C PRO A 50 -5.78 -0.73 -11.53
N THR A 51 -7.08 -0.48 -11.58
CA THR A 51 -7.64 0.73 -10.95
C THR A 51 -7.52 0.64 -9.43
N HIS A 52 -7.32 1.78 -8.75
CA HIS A 52 -7.21 1.84 -7.29
C HIS A 52 -8.37 1.12 -6.57
N ARG A 53 -9.59 1.41 -7.03
CA ARG A 53 -10.82 0.80 -6.53
C ARG A 53 -10.87 -0.69 -6.87
N GLY A 54 -10.65 -1.05 -8.14
CA GLY A 54 -10.72 -2.42 -8.62
C GLY A 54 -9.75 -3.36 -7.92
N VAL A 55 -8.51 -2.93 -7.63
CA VAL A 55 -7.54 -3.75 -6.88
C VAL A 55 -8.01 -3.97 -5.44
N SER A 56 -8.50 -2.93 -4.76
CA SER A 56 -8.99 -3.06 -3.39
C SER A 56 -10.24 -3.95 -3.28
N GLU A 57 -11.19 -3.80 -4.21
CA GLU A 57 -12.41 -4.63 -4.28
C GLU A 57 -12.08 -6.07 -4.63
N TYR A 58 -11.18 -6.29 -5.60
CA TYR A 58 -10.69 -7.61 -5.96
C TYR A 58 -10.16 -8.39 -4.74
N LEU A 59 -9.26 -7.77 -3.97
CA LEU A 59 -8.68 -8.37 -2.75
C LEU A 59 -9.74 -8.76 -1.71
N ILE A 60 -10.77 -7.93 -1.55
CA ILE A 60 -11.83 -8.13 -0.54
C ILE A 60 -12.82 -9.21 -1.02
N GLU A 61 -13.23 -9.14 -2.28
CA GLU A 61 -14.44 -9.81 -2.75
C GLU A 61 -14.14 -11.13 -3.47
N THR A 62 -13.04 -11.22 -4.23
CA THR A 62 -12.86 -12.29 -5.21
C THR A 62 -11.47 -12.94 -5.25
N ALA A 63 -10.40 -12.25 -4.82
CA ALA A 63 -9.02 -12.73 -4.94
C ALA A 63 -8.75 -14.09 -4.26
N TRP A 64 -9.51 -14.39 -3.20
CA TRP A 64 -9.38 -15.61 -2.41
C TRP A 64 -10.23 -16.79 -2.94
N LEU A 65 -11.00 -16.58 -4.01
CA LEU A 65 -11.79 -17.65 -4.62
C LEU A 65 -10.88 -18.67 -5.31
N THR A 66 -11.33 -19.93 -5.37
CA THR A 66 -10.58 -21.03 -5.99
C THR A 66 -10.14 -20.65 -7.41
N GLY A 67 -8.84 -20.75 -7.67
CA GLY A 67 -8.23 -20.46 -8.96
C GLY A 67 -7.85 -19.00 -9.18
N TYR A 68 -7.95 -18.12 -8.18
CA TYR A 68 -7.48 -16.72 -8.27
C TYR A 68 -6.06 -16.55 -7.71
N GLU A 69 -5.93 -16.09 -6.47
CA GLU A 69 -4.64 -15.92 -5.81
C GLU A 69 -4.30 -17.13 -4.92
N PRO A 70 -3.01 -17.52 -4.82
CA PRO A 70 -2.58 -18.62 -3.96
C PRO A 70 -2.46 -18.22 -2.47
N TYR A 71 -2.95 -17.04 -2.09
CA TYR A 71 -2.76 -16.45 -0.76
C TYR A 71 -3.93 -16.76 0.20
N ASP A 72 -3.67 -16.58 1.50
CA ASP A 72 -4.69 -16.74 2.53
C ASP A 72 -5.81 -15.69 2.39
N LYS A 73 -7.06 -16.14 2.53
CA LYS A 73 -8.27 -15.30 2.40
C LYS A 73 -8.24 -14.10 3.32
N MET A 74 -7.93 -14.29 4.59
CA MET A 74 -7.98 -13.21 5.58
C MET A 74 -6.86 -12.19 5.36
N LYS A 75 -5.69 -12.64 4.86
CA LYS A 75 -4.60 -11.73 4.47
C LYS A 75 -4.97 -10.87 3.28
N LEU A 76 -5.59 -11.45 2.25
CA LEU A 76 -6.08 -10.71 1.08
C LEU A 76 -7.13 -9.67 1.46
N ILE A 77 -8.17 -10.06 2.21
CA ILE A 77 -9.22 -9.14 2.67
C ILE A 77 -8.64 -8.02 3.53
N SER A 78 -7.69 -8.35 4.42
CA SER A 78 -7.00 -7.38 5.27
C SER A 78 -6.21 -6.37 4.43
N LEU A 79 -5.47 -6.80 3.41
CA LEU A 79 -4.74 -5.91 2.51
C LEU A 79 -5.69 -5.02 1.69
N GLY A 80 -6.76 -5.59 1.15
CA GLY A 80 -7.76 -4.82 0.40
C GLY A 80 -8.42 -3.73 1.25
N THR A 81 -8.73 -4.04 2.52
CA THR A 81 -9.29 -3.07 3.46
C THR A 81 -8.29 -1.97 3.82
N MET A 82 -7.02 -2.31 4.01
CA MET A 82 -5.95 -1.33 4.22
C MET A 82 -5.79 -0.40 3.00
N LEU A 83 -5.77 -0.95 1.79
CA LEU A 83 -5.69 -0.16 0.55
C LEU A 83 -6.89 0.78 0.40
N LYS A 84 -8.10 0.30 0.70
CA LYS A 84 -9.30 1.12 0.67
C LYS A 84 -9.22 2.28 1.67
N SER A 85 -8.74 2.03 2.88
CA SER A 85 -8.57 3.06 3.92
C SER A 85 -7.51 4.09 3.53
N LEU A 86 -6.33 3.64 3.08
CA LEU A 86 -5.25 4.50 2.61
C LEU A 86 -5.67 5.34 1.40
N HIS A 87 -6.45 4.78 0.48
CA HIS A 87 -6.99 5.52 -0.67
C HIS A 87 -7.94 6.64 -0.23
N VAL A 88 -8.78 6.39 0.78
CA VAL A 88 -9.65 7.43 1.37
C VAL A 88 -8.80 8.55 1.98
N GLN A 89 -7.76 8.21 2.74
CA GLN A 89 -6.86 9.20 3.34
C GLN A 89 -6.14 10.03 2.29
N ARG A 90 -5.64 9.39 1.22
CA ARG A 90 -5.06 10.08 0.07
C ARG A 90 -6.06 11.07 -0.53
N LYS A 91 -7.29 10.63 -0.83
CA LYS A 91 -8.30 11.51 -1.39
C LYS A 91 -8.59 12.71 -0.49
N TRP A 92 -8.67 12.51 0.82
CA TRP A 92 -8.84 13.60 1.77
C TRP A 92 -7.67 14.59 1.68
N ALA A 93 -6.43 14.09 1.70
CA ALA A 93 -5.23 14.91 1.56
C ALA A 93 -5.18 15.69 0.24
N ASP A 94 -5.58 15.07 -0.86
CA ASP A 94 -5.50 15.65 -2.20
C ASP A 94 -6.61 16.69 -2.46
N TYR A 95 -7.82 16.48 -1.90
CA TYR A 95 -9.01 17.23 -2.30
C TYR A 95 -9.59 18.16 -1.23
N ASN A 96 -9.29 17.96 0.05
CA ASN A 96 -9.79 18.83 1.11
C ASN A 96 -8.78 19.95 1.39
N LEU A 97 -8.74 20.95 0.51
CA LEU A 97 -7.72 22.02 0.53
C LEU A 97 -8.03 23.18 1.50
N GLU A 98 -9.27 23.28 1.96
CA GLU A 98 -9.72 24.34 2.88
C GLU A 98 -9.37 24.06 4.35
N VAL A 99 -8.72 22.93 4.64
CA VAL A 99 -8.34 22.49 5.99
C VAL A 99 -6.92 21.95 5.98
N ASP A 100 -6.11 22.34 6.96
CA ASP A 100 -4.72 21.86 7.07
C ASP A 100 -4.67 20.34 7.35
N TYR A 101 -3.71 19.66 6.72
CA TYR A 101 -3.46 18.25 6.94
C TYR A 101 -2.46 18.09 8.10
N THR A 102 -2.87 17.41 9.17
CA THR A 102 -2.04 17.37 10.37
C THR A 102 -0.88 16.38 10.25
N GLN A 103 0.22 16.67 10.93
CA GLN A 103 1.36 15.75 11.01
C GLN A 103 0.97 14.42 11.67
N THR A 104 0.03 14.46 12.62
CA THR A 104 -0.53 13.27 13.28
C THR A 104 -1.24 12.35 12.28
N ASP A 105 -2.10 12.92 11.42
CA ASP A 105 -2.83 12.15 10.41
C ASP A 105 -1.87 11.56 9.36
N ALA A 106 -0.83 12.32 8.98
CA ALA A 106 0.17 11.85 8.02
C ALA A 106 0.98 10.69 8.63
N ALA A 107 1.44 10.84 9.86
CA ALA A 107 2.15 9.79 10.58
C ALA A 107 1.30 8.53 10.76
N ALA A 108 0.02 8.67 11.12
CA ALA A 108 -0.92 7.55 11.24
C ALA A 108 -1.08 6.80 9.90
N THR A 109 -1.18 7.53 8.79
CA THR A 109 -1.23 6.94 7.44
C THR A 109 0.06 6.17 7.13
N LEU A 110 1.23 6.72 7.43
CA LEU A 110 2.51 6.05 7.17
C LEU A 110 2.69 4.77 8.00
N ILE A 111 2.21 4.76 9.25
CA ILE A 111 2.19 3.55 10.09
C ILE A 111 1.30 2.48 9.46
N MET A 112 0.11 2.85 8.99
CA MET A 112 -0.79 1.91 8.31
C MET A 112 -0.17 1.40 7.00
N ALA A 113 0.46 2.28 6.23
CA ALA A 113 1.13 1.91 4.99
C ALA A 113 2.27 0.92 5.24
N LYS A 114 3.10 1.16 6.25
CA LYS A 114 4.17 0.24 6.65
C LYS A 114 3.63 -1.15 6.97
N LYS A 115 2.57 -1.22 7.78
CA LYS A 115 1.90 -2.49 8.12
C LYS A 115 1.33 -3.18 6.88
N GLY A 116 0.82 -2.41 5.92
CA GLY A 116 0.36 -2.93 4.62
C GLY A 116 1.49 -3.57 3.82
N MET A 117 2.64 -2.89 3.71
CA MET A 117 3.82 -3.42 3.01
C MET A 117 4.39 -4.67 3.71
N GLU A 118 4.53 -4.63 5.03
CA GLU A 118 5.00 -5.79 5.82
C GLU A 118 4.08 -7.00 5.65
N LYS A 119 2.76 -6.77 5.68
CA LYS A 119 1.76 -7.83 5.47
C LYS A 119 1.79 -8.38 4.04
N SER A 120 1.93 -7.52 3.05
CA SER A 120 2.05 -7.89 1.64
C SER A 120 3.30 -8.75 1.40
N LYS A 121 4.44 -8.33 1.96
CA LYS A 121 5.68 -9.10 1.95
C LYS A 121 5.53 -10.47 2.63
N ALA A 122 5.05 -10.51 3.87
CA ALA A 122 4.89 -11.77 4.61
C ALA A 122 3.95 -12.74 3.90
N MET A 123 2.82 -12.25 3.36
CA MET A 123 1.88 -13.06 2.58
C MET A 123 2.54 -13.69 1.34
N TYR A 124 3.41 -12.95 0.66
CA TYR A 124 4.15 -13.44 -0.50
C TYR A 124 5.19 -14.47 -0.10
N GLU A 125 6.03 -14.17 0.89
CA GLU A 125 7.12 -15.04 1.35
C GLU A 125 6.62 -16.38 1.93
N GLU A 126 5.43 -16.41 2.52
CA GLU A 126 4.80 -17.66 2.95
C GLU A 126 4.46 -18.62 1.81
N LYS A 127 4.22 -18.09 0.60
CA LYS A 127 3.90 -18.89 -0.59
C LYS A 127 5.11 -19.09 -1.50
N PHE A 128 6.01 -18.11 -1.52
CA PHE A 128 7.22 -18.07 -2.33
C PHE A 128 8.40 -17.75 -1.41
N PRO A 129 8.84 -18.71 -0.57
CA PRO A 129 9.92 -18.48 0.37
C PRO A 129 11.19 -18.12 -0.39
N VAL A 130 11.80 -16.99 -0.01
CA VAL A 130 13.09 -16.56 -0.55
C VAL A 130 14.15 -17.55 -0.05
N ALA A 131 14.99 -18.05 -0.94
CA ALA A 131 16.12 -18.89 -0.55
C ALA A 131 16.99 -18.11 0.46
N PRO A 132 17.51 -18.76 1.52
CA PRO A 132 18.36 -18.08 2.48
C PRO A 132 19.56 -17.46 1.75
N THR A 133 19.75 -16.15 1.92
CA THR A 133 20.93 -15.45 1.41
C THR A 133 22.17 -16.16 1.97
N PRO A 134 23.12 -16.62 1.13
CA PRO A 134 24.35 -17.19 1.64
C PRO A 134 25.00 -16.20 2.61
N ALA A 135 25.37 -16.66 3.80
CA ALA A 135 26.13 -15.83 4.73
C ALA A 135 27.41 -15.37 4.02
N ALA A 136 27.62 -14.05 3.98
CA ALA A 136 28.84 -13.43 3.48
C ALA A 136 30.03 -13.75 4.39
#